data_AF-A0A1A6GHQ2-F1
#
_entry.id   AF-A0A1A6GHQ2-F1
#
_cell.length_a   1.000
_cell.length_b   1.000
_cell.length_c   1.000
_cell.angle_alpha   90.00
_cell.angle_beta   90.00
_cell.angle_gamma   90.00
#
_symmetry.space_group_name_H-M   'P 1'
#
loop_
_entity.id
_entity.type
_entity.pdbx_description
1 polymer ?
#
loop_
_entity_poly.entity_id
_entity_poly.type
_entity_poly.pdbx_seq_one_letter_code
_entity_poly.pdbx_strand_id
1 'polypeptide(L)'
;GLSTTQEPVWLTDIPATEELINAAEVAIIGFFQDLEIPIVPIFRSMAQQFQDISFGISNSSEVLTHYNITRNGICLFRLVDNKKLHLDAEDIENLDDAKLSRFIQMHNLHWVTEYSPLVAAGLFDTMIQTHLLLIMNKASPEYEE
;
A
#
# COMPACT_ATOMS: atom_id res chain seq x y z
N GLY A 1 19.53 -0.31 18.38
CA GLY A 1 19.98 0.15 17.06
C GLY A 1 18.89 1.02 16.49
N LEU A 2 19.23 2.13 15.85
CA LEU A 2 18.28 3.11 15.31
C LEU A 2 17.26 2.41 14.39
N SER A 3 16.04 2.25 14.88
CA SER A 3 14.88 1.85 14.08
C SER A 3 14.63 3.00 13.10
N THR A 4 14.96 2.79 11.83
CA THR A 4 14.59 3.73 10.76
C THR A 4 13.09 3.65 10.59
N THR A 5 12.37 4.58 11.22
CA THR A 5 10.94 4.76 11.04
C THR A 5 10.69 5.17 9.59
N GLN A 6 10.03 4.31 8.81
CA GLN A 6 9.68 4.60 7.43
C GLN A 6 8.60 5.69 7.40
N GLU A 7 8.92 6.80 6.73
CA GLU A 7 8.03 7.94 6.50
C GLU A 7 7.59 7.95 5.03
N PRO A 8 6.36 8.40 4.71
CA PRO A 8 5.96 8.60 3.33
C PRO A 8 6.87 9.62 2.63
N VAL A 9 7.26 9.31 1.40
CA VAL A 9 8.05 10.21 0.55
C VAL A 9 7.22 11.43 0.18
N TRP A 10 7.83 12.62 0.24
CA TRP A 10 7.16 13.86 -0.17
C TRP A 10 7.21 14.01 -1.69
N LEU A 11 6.04 14.06 -2.32
CA LEU A 11 5.90 14.08 -3.78
C LEU A 11 5.49 15.48 -4.26
N THR A 12 6.45 16.21 -4.83
CA THR A 12 6.28 17.61 -5.24
C THR A 12 5.79 17.78 -6.67
N ASP A 13 6.02 16.79 -7.52
CA ASP A 13 5.76 16.85 -8.95
C ASP A 13 5.32 15.48 -9.52
N ILE A 14 4.80 15.51 -10.76
CA ILE A 14 4.29 14.31 -11.44
C ILE A 14 5.42 13.28 -11.67
N PRO A 15 6.62 13.64 -12.18
CA PRO A 15 7.69 12.69 -12.40
C PRO A 15 8.08 11.89 -11.15
N ALA A 16 8.26 12.54 -10.00
CA ALA A 16 8.58 11.85 -8.74
C ALA A 16 7.45 10.92 -8.28
N THR A 17 6.19 11.32 -8.54
CA THR A 17 5.02 10.51 -8.21
C THR A 17 4.97 9.25 -9.07
N GLU A 18 5.16 9.38 -10.38
CA GLU A 18 5.23 8.27 -11.32
C GLU A 18 6.43 7.35 -11.02
N GLU A 19 7.60 7.92 -10.69
CA GLU A 19 8.77 7.13 -10.31
C GLU A 19 8.45 6.23 -9.10
N LEU A 20 7.82 6.77 -8.06
CA LEU A 20 7.42 6.01 -6.89
C LEU A 20 6.37 4.93 -7.20
N ILE A 21 5.37 5.25 -8.04
CA ILE A 21 4.35 4.27 -8.46
C ILE A 21 4.97 3.10 -9.24
N ASN A 22 5.96 3.38 -10.09
CA ASN A 22 6.58 2.40 -10.97
C ASN A 22 7.76 1.66 -10.31
N ALA A 23 8.21 2.08 -9.13
CA ALA A 23 9.34 1.48 -8.41
C ALA A 23 9.00 0.15 -7.71
N ALA A 24 7.72 -0.12 -7.46
CA ALA A 24 7.26 -1.31 -6.73
C ALA A 24 5.95 -1.86 -7.31
N GLU A 25 5.63 -3.12 -7.00
CA GLU A 25 4.37 -3.74 -7.44
C GLU A 25 3.14 -3.03 -6.86
N VAL A 26 3.27 -2.53 -5.62
CA VAL A 26 2.26 -1.76 -4.91
C VAL A 26 2.87 -0.47 -4.37
N ALA A 27 2.22 0.65 -4.69
CA ALA A 27 2.54 1.95 -4.14
C ALA A 27 1.26 2.62 -3.62
N ILE A 28 1.36 3.34 -2.49
CA ILE A 28 0.23 4.02 -1.87
C ILE A 28 0.54 5.49 -1.74
N ILE A 29 -0.34 6.34 -2.27
CA ILE A 29 -0.18 7.80 -2.22
C ILE A 29 -1.35 8.42 -1.50
N GLY A 30 -1.05 9.18 -0.44
CA GLY A 30 -1.99 10.07 0.23
C GLY A 30 -2.03 11.41 -0.50
N PHE A 31 -3.14 11.72 -1.13
CA PHE A 31 -3.38 13.01 -1.78
C PHE A 31 -4.19 13.90 -0.83
N PHE A 32 -3.50 14.82 -0.16
CA PHE A 32 -4.06 15.62 0.92
C PHE A 32 -3.84 17.11 0.62
N GLN A 33 -4.91 17.84 0.36
CA GLN A 33 -4.90 19.31 0.26
C GLN A 33 -4.62 19.93 1.63
N ASP A 34 -5.17 19.32 2.68
CA ASP A 34 -4.95 19.69 4.08
C ASP A 34 -4.28 18.53 4.82
N LEU A 35 -3.15 18.81 5.45
CA LEU A 35 -2.33 17.84 6.18
C LEU A 35 -2.69 17.75 7.67
N GLU A 36 -3.54 18.63 8.17
CA GLU A 36 -3.96 18.67 9.58
C GLU A 36 -5.21 17.82 9.85
N ILE A 37 -5.68 17.07 8.84
CA ILE A 37 -6.85 16.19 8.96
C ILE A 37 -6.53 14.89 9.73
N PRO A 38 -7.51 14.29 10.44
CA PRO A 38 -7.28 13.11 11.29
C PRO A 38 -6.69 11.88 10.60
N ILE A 39 -6.93 11.71 9.29
CA ILE A 39 -6.43 10.54 8.55
C ILE A 39 -4.92 10.61 8.26
N VAL A 40 -4.32 11.79 8.22
CA VAL A 40 -2.89 11.96 7.88
C VAL A 40 -1.96 11.26 8.88
N PRO A 41 -2.10 11.42 10.21
CA PRO A 41 -1.26 10.68 11.16
C PRO A 41 -1.50 9.16 11.10
N ILE A 42 -2.73 8.72 10.82
CA ILE A 42 -3.05 7.29 10.62
C ILE A 42 -2.31 6.77 9.39
N PHE A 43 -2.37 7.48 8.26
CA PHE A 43 -1.66 7.15 7.03
C PHE A 43 -0.15 7.07 7.23
N ARG A 44 0.45 8.03 7.94
CA ARG A 44 1.88 8.00 8.28
C ARG A 44 2.24 6.78 9.13
N SER A 45 1.35 6.38 10.04
CA SER A 45 1.55 5.19 10.89
C SER A 45 1.52 3.91 10.06
N MET A 46 0.73 3.84 8.98
CA MET A 46 0.73 2.71 8.05
C MET A 46 2.08 2.55 7.34
N ALA A 47 2.74 3.65 6.96
CA ALA A 47 4.08 3.57 6.35
C ALA A 47 5.12 2.92 7.29
N GLN A 48 4.95 3.07 8.61
CA GLN A 48 5.80 2.43 9.60
C GLN A 48 5.49 0.94 9.78
N GLN A 49 4.22 0.58 9.63
CA GLN A 49 3.73 -0.79 9.76
C GLN A 49 4.05 -1.65 8.53
N PHE A 50 3.91 -1.09 7.32
CA PHE A 50 4.10 -1.78 6.05
C PHE A 50 5.43 -1.37 5.40
N GLN A 51 6.53 -1.86 5.95
CA GLN A 51 7.87 -1.47 5.49
C GLN A 51 8.17 -1.90 4.04
N ASP A 52 7.54 -2.97 3.58
CA ASP A 52 7.72 -3.50 2.22
C ASP A 52 6.90 -2.75 1.15
N ILE A 53 6.08 -1.77 1.54
CA ILE A 53 5.23 -1.00 0.61
C ILE A 53 5.75 0.43 0.48
N SER A 54 5.77 0.95 -0.74
CA SER A 54 6.15 2.34 -0.99
C SER A 54 4.99 3.29 -0.65
N PHE A 55 5.24 4.24 0.25
CA PHE A 55 4.27 5.28 0.63
C PHE A 55 4.74 6.65 0.14
N GLY A 56 3.82 7.43 -0.41
CA GLY A 56 4.01 8.83 -0.77
C GLY A 56 2.90 9.72 -0.21
N ILE A 57 3.20 11.00 -0.02
CA ILE A 57 2.18 12.04 0.21
C ILE A 57 2.41 13.19 -0.76
N SER A 58 1.34 13.71 -1.33
CA SER A 58 1.36 14.95 -2.11
C SER A 58 0.24 15.90 -1.72
N ASN A 59 0.58 17.19 -1.62
CA ASN A 59 -0.35 18.31 -1.60
C ASN A 59 -0.14 19.25 -2.81
N SER A 60 0.65 18.82 -3.81
CA SER A 60 0.95 19.61 -5.00
C SER A 60 -0.29 19.69 -5.90
N SER A 61 -0.70 20.91 -6.26
CA SER A 61 -1.89 21.14 -7.11
C SER A 61 -1.75 20.50 -8.50
N GLU A 62 -0.53 20.47 -9.04
CA GLU A 62 -0.22 19.82 -10.31
C GLU A 62 -0.44 18.31 -10.22
N VAL A 63 0.10 17.68 -9.18
CA VAL A 63 -0.05 16.24 -8.93
C VAL A 63 -1.52 15.88 -8.68
N LEU A 64 -2.20 16.63 -7.82
CA LEU A 64 -3.64 16.45 -7.54
C LEU A 64 -4.47 16.50 -8.82
N THR A 65 -4.20 17.47 -9.70
CA THR A 65 -4.91 17.62 -10.98
C THR A 65 -4.62 16.45 -11.91
N HIS A 66 -3.35 16.01 -11.99
CA HIS A 66 -2.92 14.90 -12.84
C HIS A 66 -3.67 13.59 -12.51
N TYR A 67 -3.87 13.30 -11.22
CA TYR A 67 -4.58 12.10 -10.77
C TYR A 67 -6.10 12.26 -10.61
N ASN A 68 -6.65 13.41 -11.04
CA ASN A 68 -8.07 13.78 -10.92
C ASN A 68 -8.57 13.82 -9.46
N ILE A 69 -7.73 14.27 -8.53
CA ILE A 69 -8.05 14.39 -7.11
C ILE A 69 -8.69 15.75 -6.83
N THR A 70 -9.99 15.75 -6.53
CA THR A 70 -10.76 16.97 -6.23
C THR A 70 -10.90 17.25 -4.73
N ARG A 71 -10.75 16.20 -3.91
CA ARG A 71 -10.81 16.25 -2.44
C ARG A 71 -9.73 15.34 -1.86
N ASN A 72 -9.46 15.47 -0.56
CA ASN A 72 -8.52 14.59 0.13
C ASN A 72 -8.88 13.12 -0.11
N GLY A 73 -7.88 12.27 -0.34
CA GLY A 73 -8.09 10.86 -0.62
C GLY A 73 -6.79 10.06 -0.59
N ILE A 74 -6.92 8.74 -0.57
CA ILE A 74 -5.79 7.82 -0.64
C ILE A 74 -5.93 6.98 -1.91
N CYS A 75 -4.85 6.81 -2.64
CA CYS A 75 -4.81 5.93 -3.81
C CYS A 75 -3.80 4.81 -3.59
N LEU A 76 -4.20 3.59 -3.94
CA LEU A 76 -3.31 2.44 -4.06
C LEU A 76 -3.15 2.09 -5.54
N PHE A 77 -1.91 2.02 -5.99
CA PHE A 77 -1.52 1.70 -7.35
C PHE A 77 -0.92 0.31 -7.40
N ARG A 78 -1.32 -0.46 -8.41
CA ARG A 78 -0.89 -1.84 -8.63
C ARG A 78 -0.32 -1.98 -10.01
N LEU A 79 0.98 -2.25 -10.10
CA LEU A 79 1.70 -2.32 -11.36
C LEU A 79 1.33 -3.57 -12.17
N VAL A 80 1.11 -4.70 -11.51
CA VAL A 80 0.89 -6.00 -12.21
C VAL A 80 -0.40 -6.03 -13.03
N ASP A 81 -1.41 -5.25 -12.63
CA ASP A 81 -2.69 -5.18 -13.33
C ASP A 81 -3.11 -3.75 -13.70
N ASN A 82 -2.20 -2.79 -13.58
CA ASN A 82 -2.41 -1.37 -13.82
C ASN A 82 -3.68 -0.81 -13.15
N LYS A 83 -4.05 -1.34 -11.98
CA LYS A 83 -5.23 -0.86 -11.25
C LYS A 83 -4.87 0.23 -10.27
N LYS A 84 -5.76 1.23 -10.23
CA LYS A 84 -5.81 2.28 -9.21
C LYS A 84 -7.05 2.06 -8.37
N LEU A 85 -6.88 1.91 -7.06
CA LEU A 85 -7.96 1.87 -6.08
C LEU A 85 -7.95 3.20 -5.34
N HIS A 86 -9.11 3.84 -5.23
CA HIS A 86 -9.26 5.14 -4.59
C HIS A 86 -10.11 4.98 -3.33
N LEU A 87 -9.68 5.64 -2.26
CA LEU A 87 -10.47 5.92 -1.07
C LEU A 87 -10.73 7.42 -1.07
N ASP A 88 -11.99 7.77 -1.28
CA ASP A 88 -12.49 9.11 -1.45
C ASP A 88 -12.52 9.87 -0.12
N ALA A 89 -12.93 11.14 -0.16
CA ALA A 89 -13.14 11.93 1.05
C ALA A 89 -14.15 11.29 2.02
N GLU A 90 -15.22 10.69 1.49
CA GLU A 90 -16.24 9.98 2.26
C GLU A 90 -15.70 8.70 2.90
N ASP A 91 -14.83 7.97 2.19
CA ASP A 91 -14.23 6.74 2.71
C ASP A 91 -13.24 7.03 3.85
N ILE A 92 -12.42 8.08 3.70
CA ILE A 92 -11.40 8.45 4.69
C ILE A 92 -11.98 9.10 5.96
N GLU A 93 -13.20 9.64 5.93
CA GLU A 93 -13.81 10.33 7.08
C GLU A 93 -14.00 9.41 8.29
N ASN A 94 -14.35 8.15 8.05
CA ASN A 94 -14.58 7.13 9.09
C ASN A 94 -13.52 6.02 9.08
N LEU A 95 -12.36 6.30 8.45
CA LEU A 95 -11.29 5.33 8.29
C LEU A 95 -10.38 5.36 9.50
N ASP A 96 -10.33 4.24 10.22
CA ASP A 96 -9.41 4.01 11.33
C ASP A 96 -8.19 3.19 10.86
N ASP A 97 -7.23 3.01 11.75
CA ASP A 97 -6.00 2.25 11.52
C ASP A 97 -6.29 0.81 11.08
N ALA A 98 -7.25 0.13 11.72
CA ALA A 98 -7.60 -1.24 11.41
C ALA A 98 -8.22 -1.40 10.02
N LYS A 99 -9.10 -0.47 9.61
CA LYS A 99 -9.72 -0.47 8.29
C LYS A 99 -8.72 -0.13 7.19
N LEU A 100 -7.85 0.86 7.39
CA LEU A 100 -6.82 1.20 6.41
C LEU A 100 -5.79 0.07 6.28
N SER A 101 -5.33 -0.49 7.39
CA SER A 101 -4.46 -1.68 7.40
C SER A 101 -5.08 -2.84 6.63
N ARG A 102 -6.37 -3.13 6.87
CA ARG A 102 -7.10 -4.16 6.14
C ARG A 102 -7.22 -3.88 4.64
N PHE A 103 -7.50 -2.63 4.26
CA PHE A 103 -7.56 -2.22 2.85
C PHE A 103 -6.23 -2.49 2.15
N ILE A 104 -5.12 -2.11 2.78
CA ILE A 104 -3.76 -2.34 2.27
C ILE A 104 -3.51 -3.84 2.12
N GLN A 105 -3.78 -4.64 3.16
CA GLN A 105 -3.60 -6.09 3.13
C GLN A 105 -4.44 -6.77 2.03
N MET A 106 -5.69 -6.37 1.85
CA MET A 106 -6.59 -6.99 0.88
C MET A 106 -6.19 -6.71 -0.57
N HIS A 107 -5.48 -5.60 -0.80
CA HIS A 107 -5.10 -5.16 -2.14
C HIS A 107 -3.61 -5.28 -2.43
N ASN A 108 -2.81 -5.69 -1.44
CA ASN A 108 -1.42 -6.06 -1.65
C ASN A 108 -1.34 -7.32 -2.53
N LEU A 109 -0.42 -7.33 -3.49
CA LEU A 109 -0.38 -8.27 -4.62
C LEU A 109 0.28 -9.62 -4.32
N HIS A 110 0.44 -9.99 -3.05
CA HIS A 110 0.88 -11.34 -2.71
C HIS A 110 -0.30 -12.33 -2.85
N TRP A 111 -0.73 -12.61 -4.08
CA TRP A 111 -1.79 -13.60 -4.38
C TRP A 111 -1.36 -15.01 -3.99
N VAL A 112 -0.06 -15.27 -4.01
CA VAL A 112 0.58 -16.50 -3.54
C VAL A 112 1.74 -16.10 -2.66
N THR A 113 1.71 -16.53 -1.40
CA THR A 113 2.85 -16.39 -0.48
C THR A 113 3.50 -17.75 -0.34
N GLU A 114 4.78 -17.86 -0.72
CA GLU A 114 5.53 -19.07 -0.42
C GLU A 114 5.65 -19.22 1.10
N TYR A 115 5.27 -20.38 1.61
CA TYR A 115 5.39 -20.65 3.04
C TYR A 115 6.86 -20.83 3.43
N SER A 116 7.34 -19.99 4.35
CA SER A 116 8.63 -20.16 5.03
C SER A 116 8.50 -19.78 6.50
N PRO A 117 9.42 -20.24 7.39
CA PRO A 117 9.40 -19.87 8.80
C PRO A 117 9.42 -18.36 9.06
N LEU A 118 9.99 -17.56 8.14
CA LEU A 118 10.07 -16.10 8.26
C LEU A 118 8.72 -15.41 8.02
N VAL A 119 7.95 -15.87 7.04
CA VAL A 119 6.62 -15.31 6.69
C VAL A 119 5.46 -15.98 7.45
N ALA A 120 5.68 -17.16 8.01
CA ALA A 120 4.65 -17.90 8.76
C ALA A 120 4.04 -17.07 9.90
N ALA A 121 4.86 -16.33 10.66
CA ALA A 121 4.38 -15.48 11.75
C ALA A 121 3.40 -14.41 11.25
N GLY A 122 3.70 -13.77 10.11
CA GLY A 122 2.84 -12.75 9.51
C GLY A 122 1.56 -13.32 8.88
N LEU A 123 1.62 -14.53 8.30
CA LEU A 123 0.45 -15.20 7.73
C LEU A 123 -0.63 -15.49 8.78
N PHE A 124 -0.23 -15.92 9.98
CA PHE A 124 -1.16 -16.23 11.08
C PHE A 124 -1.63 -14.99 11.85
N ASP A 125 -0.98 -13.85 11.68
CA ASP A 125 -1.40 -12.56 12.27
C ASP A 125 -2.37 -11.79 11.35
N THR A 126 -2.73 -12.36 10.20
CA THR A 126 -3.74 -11.78 9.31
C THR A 126 -5.17 -12.09 9.79
N MET A 127 -6.10 -11.18 9.54
CA MET A 127 -7.54 -11.41 9.79
C MET A 127 -8.21 -12.34 8.76
N ILE A 128 -7.44 -12.93 7.83
CA ILE A 128 -7.94 -13.84 6.82
C ILE A 128 -8.16 -15.20 7.46
N GLN A 129 -9.42 -15.64 7.56
CA GLN A 129 -9.76 -16.90 8.24
C GLN A 129 -9.63 -18.13 7.33
N THR A 130 -9.60 -17.93 6.02
CA THR A 130 -9.61 -19.02 5.03
C THR A 130 -8.39 -18.91 4.13
N HIS A 131 -7.57 -19.95 4.12
CA HIS A 131 -6.38 -20.05 3.28
C HIS A 131 -6.49 -21.25 2.34
N LEU A 132 -6.05 -21.09 1.09
CA LEU A 132 -5.82 -22.18 0.14
C LEU A 132 -4.34 -22.54 0.19
N LEU A 133 -4.01 -23.77 0.59
CA LEU A 133 -2.64 -24.26 0.58
C LEU A 133 -2.39 -25.08 -0.68
N LEU A 134 -1.44 -24.65 -1.50
CA LEU A 134 -0.92 -25.42 -2.62
C LEU A 134 0.41 -26.06 -2.22
N ILE A 135 0.48 -27.39 -2.26
CA ILE A 135 1.70 -28.14 -1.98
C ILE A 135 2.32 -28.55 -3.31
N MET A 136 3.51 -28.01 -3.61
CA MET A 136 4.25 -28.31 -4.83
C MET A 136 5.65 -28.81 -4.51
N ASN A 137 6.16 -29.71 -5.35
CA ASN A 137 7.55 -30.14 -5.29
C ASN A 137 8.39 -29.26 -6.23
N LYS A 138 9.24 -28.40 -5.68
CA LYS A 138 10.17 -27.57 -6.48
C LYS A 138 11.16 -28.38 -7.32
N ALA A 139 11.36 -29.68 -7.02
CA ALA A 139 12.21 -30.58 -7.80
C ALA A 139 11.46 -31.32 -8.92
N SER A 140 10.16 -31.10 -9.11
CA SER A 140 9.40 -31.70 -10.21
C SER A 140 9.73 -30.99 -11.54
N PRO A 141 9.83 -31.74 -12.65
CA PRO A 141 10.14 -31.17 -13.96
C PRO A 141 9.02 -30.28 -14.53
N GLU A 142 7.83 -30.30 -13.93
CA GLU A 142 6.69 -29.44 -14.27
C GLU A 142 6.66 -28.13 -13.49
N TYR A 143 7.61 -27.90 -12.57
CA TYR A 143 7.75 -26.64 -11.85
C TYR A 143 8.41 -25.58 -12.74
N GLU A 144 7.66 -24.56 -13.12
CA GLU A 144 8.18 -23.32 -13.71
C GLU A 144 8.25 -22.25 -12.61
N GLU A 145 9.40 -21.57 -12.52
CA GLU A 145 9.68 -20.51 -11.54
C GLU A 145 9.10 -19.16 -11.97
#